data_AF-A0A937Q0A8-F1
#
_entry.id   AF-A0A937Q0A8-F1
#
_cell.length_a   1.000
_cell.length_b   1.000
_cell.length_c   1.000
_cell.angle_alpha   90.00
_cell.angle_beta   90.00
_cell.angle_gamma   90.00
#
_symmetry.space_group_name_H-M   'P 1'
#
loop_
_entity.id
_entity.type
_entity.pdbx_description
1 polymer ?
#
loop_
_entity_poly.entity_id
_entity_poly.type
_entity_poly.pdbx_seq_one_letter_code
_entity_poly.pdbx_strand_id
1 'polypeptide(L)' 'MADWKNPPRLFIPGPVKVDDDVLDQLARPTLGHRGKEYAELHGETVEMLKKILFTEQNVFLSTSS' A
#
# COMPACT_ATOMS: atom_id res chain seq x y z
N MET A 1 -26.53 -7.45 7.11
CA MET A 1 -25.09 -7.77 7.00
C MET A 1 -24.62 -7.18 5.68
N ALA A 2 -23.45 -6.53 5.64
CA ALA A 2 -22.92 -6.01 4.37
C ALA A 2 -22.58 -7.17 3.43
N ASP A 3 -22.87 -7.02 2.12
CA ASP A 3 -22.44 -7.98 1.10
C ASP A 3 -20.96 -7.75 0.77
N TRP A 4 -20.09 -8.39 1.54
CA TRP A 4 -18.64 -8.28 1.36
C TRP A 4 -18.13 -8.92 0.06
N LYS A 5 -18.95 -9.71 -0.63
CA LYS A 5 -18.60 -10.29 -1.93
C LYS A 5 -18.88 -9.32 -3.07
N ASN A 6 -19.80 -8.37 -2.88
CA ASN A 6 -20.13 -7.32 -3.84
C ASN A 6 -20.23 -5.95 -3.14
N PRO A 7 -19.11 -5.37 -2.69
CA PRO A 7 -19.14 -4.09 -2.00
C PRO A 7 -19.65 -2.98 -2.94
N PRO A 8 -20.51 -2.07 -2.46
CA PRO A 8 -20.97 -0.95 -3.27
C PRO A 8 -19.82 -0.01 -3.62
N ARG A 9 -19.89 0.63 -4.79
CA ARG A 9 -18.95 1.69 -5.14
C ARG A 9 -19.11 2.86 -4.17
N LEU A 10 -18.02 3.25 -3.52
CA LEU A 10 -17.98 4.34 -2.56
C LEU A 10 -17.83 5.68 -3.29
N PHE A 11 -18.84 6.55 -3.18
CA PHE A 11 -18.82 7.94 -3.70
C PHE A 11 -18.67 8.94 -2.54
N ILE A 12 -17.63 8.76 -1.73
CA ILE A 12 -17.30 9.58 -0.55
C ILE A 12 -15.83 10.02 -0.65
N PRO A 13 -15.36 11.05 0.08
CA PRO A 13 -13.99 11.55 -0.02
C PRO A 13 -12.90 10.62 0.54
N GLY A 14 -13.24 9.39 0.87
CA GLY A 14 -12.37 8.41 1.51
C GLY A 14 -13.06 7.72 2.69
N PRO A 15 -12.85 6.41 2.91
CA PRO A 15 -12.16 5.47 2.02
C PRO A 15 -12.91 5.23 0.69
N VAL A 16 -12.20 4.71 -0.31
CA VAL A 16 -12.75 4.38 -1.64
C VAL A 16 -12.48 2.92 -1.98
N LYS A 17 -13.04 2.41 -3.09
CA LYS A 17 -12.73 1.06 -3.58
C LYS A 17 -11.22 0.98 -3.86
N VAL A 18 -10.56 -0.04 -3.33
CA VAL A 18 -9.17 -0.40 -3.64
C VAL A 18 -9.16 -1.28 -4.89
N ASP A 19 -8.16 -1.11 -5.75
CA ASP A 19 -8.00 -1.94 -6.94
C ASP A 19 -7.74 -3.41 -6.58
N ASP A 20 -8.22 -4.32 -7.43
CA ASP A 20 -8.26 -5.75 -7.12
C ASP A 20 -6.83 -6.33 -6.97
N ASP A 21 -5.86 -5.83 -7.73
CA ASP A 21 -4.45 -6.23 -7.65
C ASP A 21 -3.78 -5.80 -6.33
N VAL A 22 -4.11 -4.61 -5.83
CA VAL A 22 -3.66 -4.10 -4.52
C VAL A 22 -4.27 -4.93 -3.39
N LEU A 23 -5.56 -5.28 -3.49
CA LEU A 23 -6.21 -6.18 -2.53
C LEU A 23 -5.52 -7.55 -2.49
N ASP A 24 -5.18 -8.10 -3.66
CA ASP A 24 -4.44 -9.36 -3.76
C ASP A 24 -3.04 -9.27 -3.14
N GLN A 25 -2.36 -8.12 -3.21
CA GLN A 25 -1.09 -7.91 -2.50
C GLN A 25 -1.30 -7.87 -0.98
N LEU A 26 -2.32 -7.15 -0.50
CA LEU A 26 -2.61 -6.99 0.92
C LEU A 26 -3.09 -8.28 1.59
N ALA A 27 -3.64 -9.22 0.82
CA ALA A 27 -4.07 -10.53 1.31
C ALA A 27 -2.92 -11.54 1.52
N ARG A 28 -1.69 -11.19 1.13
CA ARG A 28 -0.53 -12.08 1.27
C ARG A 28 -0.08 -12.22 2.72
N PRO A 29 0.60 -13.33 3.08
CA PRO A 29 1.27 -13.44 4.38
C PRO A 29 2.23 -12.28 4.61
N THR A 30 2.21 -11.72 5.82
CA THR A 30 3.06 -10.58 6.17
C THR A 30 4.53 -10.96 6.25
N LEU A 31 5.41 -10.08 5.73
CA LEU A 31 6.86 -10.22 5.89
C LEU A 31 7.31 -9.83 7.30
N GLY A 32 8.41 -10.42 7.76
CA GLY A 32 9.07 -9.99 8.98
C GLY A 32 9.70 -8.60 8.82
N HIS A 33 9.37 -7.66 9.70
CA HIS A 33 9.81 -6.25 9.64
C HIS A 33 11.34 -6.02 9.75
N ARG A 34 12.12 -7.05 10.09
CA ARG A 34 13.60 -7.04 10.12
C ARG A 34 14.22 -8.00 9.11
N GLY A 35 13.39 -8.62 8.26
CA GLY A 35 13.82 -9.56 7.23
C GLY A 35 14.45 -8.85 6.04
N LYS A 36 15.27 -9.58 5.29
CA LYS A 36 15.92 -9.07 4.08
C LYS A 36 14.89 -8.71 3.01
N GLU A 37 13.83 -9.51 2.91
CA GLU A 37 12.73 -9.34 1.96
C GLU A 37 11.96 -8.03 2.21
N TYR A 38 11.77 -7.65 3.49
CA TYR A 38 11.16 -6.37 3.82
C TYR A 38 12.08 -5.19 3.47
N ALA A 39 13.38 -5.32 3.68
CA ALA A 39 14.34 -4.26 3.34
C ALA A 39 14.38 -4.00 1.82
N GLU A 40 14.32 -5.06 1.00
CA GLU A 40 14.22 -4.97 -0.45
C GLU A 40 12.92 -4.28 -0.87
N LEU A 41 11.77 -4.76 -0.38
CA LEU A 41 10.46 -4.17 -0.67
C LEU A 41 10.36 -2.68 -0.26
N HIS A 42 10.88 -2.34 0.92
CA HIS A 42 10.89 -0.97 1.42
C HIS A 42 11.75 -0.07 0.51
N GLY A 43 12.93 -0.53 0.11
CA GLY A 43 13.82 0.20 -0.79
C GLY A 43 13.18 0.46 -2.16
N GLU A 44 12.58 -0.57 -2.77
CA GLU A 44 11.87 -0.42 -4.04
C GLU A 44 10.69 0.57 -3.93
N THR A 45 9.95 0.49 -2.83
CA THR A 45 8.83 1.41 -2.55
C THR A 45 9.31 2.87 -2.44
N VAL A 46 10.40 3.12 -1.71
CA VAL A 46 11.00 4.46 -1.58
C VAL A 46 11.45 5.01 -2.94
N GLU A 47 12.09 4.18 -3.78
CA GLU A 47 12.54 4.61 -5.11
C GLU A 47 11.37 4.88 -6.08
N MET A 48 10.27 4.13 -5.98
CA MET A 48 9.05 4.43 -6.72
C MET A 48 8.39 5.73 -6.24
N LEU A 49 8.36 5.98 -4.93
CA LEU A 49 7.80 7.21 -4.36
C LEU A 49 8.56 8.46 -4.79
N LYS A 50 9.90 8.40 -4.85
CA LYS A 50 10.72 9.51 -5.38
C LYS A 50 10.30 9.92 -6.80
N LYS A 51 10.00 8.94 -7.66
CA LYS A 51 9.52 9.19 -9.04
C LYS A 51 8.14 9.86 -9.05
N ILE A 52 7.21 9.39 -8.22
CA ILE A 52 5.85 9.94 -8.12
C ILE A 52 5.86 11.36 -7.53
N LEU A 53 6.73 11.60 -6.55
CA LEU A 53 6.86 12.88 -5.86
C LEU A 53 7.81 13.86 -6.57
N PHE A 54 8.45 13.45 -7.67
CA PHE A 54 9.43 14.23 -8.44
C PHE A 54 10.56 14.79 -7.56
N THR A 55 11.14 13.96 -6.70
CA THR A 55 12.17 14.41 -5.74
C THR A 55 13.35 13.47 -5.65
N GLU A 56 14.54 14.05 -5.49
CA GLU A 56 15.79 13.35 -5.16
C GLU A 56 16.08 13.37 -3.65
N GLN A 57 15.23 14.01 -2.85
CA GLN A 57 15.39 14.05 -1.40
C GLN A 57 15.07 12.70 -0.74
N ASN A 58 15.47 12.56 0.52
CA ASN A 58 15.11 11.39 1.31
C ASN A 58 13.59 11.32 1.51
N VAL A 59 13.02 10.14 1.24
CA VAL A 59 11.62 9.81 1.51
C VAL A 59 11.58 8.80 2.65
N PHE A 60 10.80 9.09 3.69
CA PHE A 60 10.65 8.24 4.86
C PHE A 60 9.21 7.75 4.97
N LEU A 61 9.05 6.44 5.18
CA LEU A 61 7.76 5.81 5.42
C LEU A 61 7.49 5.74 6.93
N SER A 62 6.34 6.25 7.35
CA SER A 62 5.84 6.15 8.71
C SER A 62 4.47 5.49 8.71
N THR A 63 4.21 4.64 9.70
CA THR A 63 2.88 4.08 9.93
C THR A 63 1.90 5.17 10.38
N SER A 64 0.62 5.05 9.99
CA SER A 64 -0.47 5.94 10.42
C SER A 64 -1.69 5.12 10.85
N SER A 65 -2.48 5.66 11.78
CA SER A 65 -3.74 5.11 12.27
C SER A 65 -4.92 5.98 11.91
#